data_AF-A0A958D4H8-F1
#
_entry.id   AF-A0A958D4H8-F1
#
_cell.length_a   1.000
_cell.length_b   1.000
_cell.length_c   1.000
_cell.angle_alpha   90.00
_cell.angle_beta   90.00
_cell.angle_gamma   90.00
#
_symmetry.space_group_name_H-M   'P 1'
#
loop_
_entity.id
_entity.type
_entity.pdbx_description
1 polymer ?
#
loop_
_entity_poly.entity_id
_entity_poly.type
_entity_poly.pdbx_seq_one_letter_code
_entity_poly.pdbx_strand_id
1 'polypeptide(L)'
;KVADPENLRIEPWEVQLMLDEGEKMVPGISKARVLRAWAGVRPLYQEGFTGESRDATRALTLLDHQQRDGVAGLLTITGGKWTTFRLMAEVTMDAACAQLGVTRPCRTADTQAPGVEQGHYWLGHRLHEVEEDRLQSELVCECELVTRRMLEHAARSNPTVTLDDLRRDVRLG
;
A
#
# COMPACT_ATOMS: atom_id res chain seq x y z
N LYS A 1 -15.79 8.02 9.73
CA LYS A 1 -14.62 8.87 10.06
C LYS A 1 -13.90 8.20 11.21
N VAL A 2 -12.58 8.15 11.20
CA VAL A 2 -11.78 7.62 12.32
C VAL A 2 -11.19 8.77 13.13
N ALA A 3 -11.02 8.58 14.44
CA ALA A 3 -10.44 9.61 15.30
C ALA A 3 -8.91 9.69 15.15
N ASP A 4 -8.26 8.53 14.98
CA ASP A 4 -6.81 8.41 14.82
C ASP A 4 -6.52 7.34 13.76
N PRO A 5 -5.94 7.70 12.60
CA PRO A 5 -5.60 6.74 11.55
C PRO A 5 -4.40 5.85 11.91
N GLU A 6 -3.56 6.23 12.88
CA GLU A 6 -2.41 5.43 13.33
C GLU A 6 -2.82 4.35 14.33
N ASN A 7 -3.97 4.52 14.98
CA ASN A 7 -4.49 3.59 16.00
C ASN A 7 -5.79 2.93 15.54
N LEU A 8 -5.67 2.04 14.55
CA LEU A 8 -6.77 1.23 14.05
C LEU A 8 -6.78 -0.14 14.72
N ARG A 9 -7.87 -0.43 15.43
CA ARG A 9 -8.14 -1.76 15.95
C ARG A 9 -9.11 -2.47 15.04
N ILE A 10 -8.80 -3.73 14.73
CA ILE A 10 -9.70 -4.63 14.02
C ILE A 10 -10.62 -5.22 15.07
N GLU A 11 -11.91 -4.93 14.95
CA GLU A 11 -12.89 -5.43 15.89
C GLU A 11 -13.33 -6.85 15.50
N PRO A 12 -13.59 -7.75 16.48
CA PRO A 12 -13.96 -9.14 16.17
C PRO A 12 -15.15 -9.29 15.22
N TRP A 13 -16.11 -8.37 15.30
CA TRP A 13 -17.29 -8.39 14.43
C TRP A 13 -16.97 -8.06 12.96
N GLU A 14 -15.91 -7.27 12.69
CA GLU A 14 -15.48 -6.98 11.31
C GLU A 14 -14.93 -8.23 10.64
N VAL A 15 -14.17 -9.03 11.40
CA VAL A 15 -13.65 -10.33 10.94
C VAL A 15 -14.81 -11.28 10.69
N GLN A 16 -15.76 -11.39 11.63
CA GLN A 16 -16.93 -12.26 11.47
C GLN A 16 -17.77 -11.86 10.24
N LEU A 17 -17.98 -10.56 10.02
CA LEU A 17 -18.70 -10.06 8.85
C LEU A 17 -18.03 -10.51 7.54
N MET A 18 -16.70 -10.42 7.45
CA MET A 18 -15.97 -10.89 6.25
C MET A 18 -16.12 -12.40 6.03
N LEU A 19 -16.13 -13.20 7.09
CA LEU A 19 -16.36 -14.65 7.02
C LEU A 19 -17.79 -14.98 6.58
N ASP A 20 -18.78 -14.29 7.14
CA ASP A 20 -20.20 -14.47 6.82
C ASP A 20 -20.51 -14.10 5.36
N GLU A 21 -19.93 -13.00 4.85
CA GLU A 21 -20.05 -12.63 3.44
C GLU A 21 -19.31 -13.63 2.53
N GLY A 22 -18.16 -14.14 2.96
CA GLY A 22 -17.42 -15.19 2.27
C GLY A 22 -18.22 -16.49 2.14
N GLU A 23 -18.88 -16.92 3.20
CA GLU A 23 -19.68 -18.17 3.26
C GLU A 23 -20.77 -18.21 2.19
N LYS A 24 -21.36 -17.05 1.87
CA LYS A 24 -22.38 -16.93 0.80
C LYS A 24 -21.83 -17.28 -0.58
N MET A 25 -20.53 -17.08 -0.81
CA MET A 25 -19.86 -17.33 -2.08
C MET A 25 -19.11 -18.67 -2.08
N VAL A 26 -18.50 -19.04 -0.96
CA VAL A 26 -17.66 -20.24 -0.79
C VAL A 26 -18.09 -20.97 0.48
N PRO A 27 -19.01 -21.95 0.38
CA PRO A 27 -19.50 -22.69 1.53
C PRO A 27 -18.37 -23.37 2.31
N GLY A 28 -18.38 -23.21 3.64
CA GLY A 28 -17.39 -23.72 4.57
C GLY A 28 -16.20 -22.79 4.87
N ILE A 29 -16.04 -21.67 4.16
CA ILE A 29 -14.92 -20.74 4.38
C ILE A 29 -14.94 -20.11 5.77
N SER A 30 -16.13 -19.92 6.36
CA SER A 30 -16.28 -19.42 7.72
C SER A 30 -15.67 -20.33 8.80
N LYS A 31 -15.46 -21.61 8.48
CA LYS A 31 -14.83 -22.61 9.35
C LYS A 31 -13.30 -22.66 9.18
N ALA A 32 -12.76 -21.95 8.20
CA ALA A 32 -11.32 -21.93 7.96
C ALA A 32 -10.60 -21.18 9.09
N ARG A 33 -9.35 -21.59 9.35
CA ARG A 33 -8.50 -20.90 10.31
C ARG A 33 -8.08 -19.54 9.75
N VAL A 34 -8.54 -18.45 10.37
CA VAL A 34 -8.06 -17.10 10.06
C VAL A 34 -6.59 -16.99 10.51
N LEU A 35 -5.71 -16.69 9.57
CA LEU A 35 -4.28 -16.49 9.86
C LEU A 35 -3.99 -15.05 10.27
N ARG A 36 -4.55 -14.08 9.53
CA ARG A 36 -4.26 -12.65 9.68
C ARG A 36 -5.43 -11.81 9.21
N ALA A 37 -5.52 -10.60 9.77
CA ALA A 37 -6.41 -9.55 9.32
C ALA A 37 -5.65 -8.22 9.29
N TRP A 38 -5.99 -7.34 8.36
CA TRP A 38 -5.45 -6.00 8.25
C TRP A 38 -6.57 -5.01 8.01
N ALA A 39 -6.43 -3.82 8.57
CA ALA A 39 -7.30 -2.69 8.31
C ALA A 39 -6.49 -1.50 7.78
N GLY A 40 -7.16 -0.63 7.06
CA GLY A 40 -6.59 0.61 6.56
C GLY A 40 -7.67 1.65 6.35
N VAL A 41 -7.36 2.89 6.66
CA VAL A 41 -8.25 4.03 6.45
C VAL A 41 -7.99 4.63 5.08
N ARG A 42 -9.07 4.94 4.38
CA ARG A 42 -8.99 5.63 3.08
C ARG A 42 -9.09 7.13 3.32
N PRO A 43 -8.09 7.94 2.92
CA PRO A 43 -8.17 9.39 2.98
C PRO A 43 -9.09 9.89 1.85
N LEU A 44 -10.39 9.92 2.12
CA LEU A 44 -11.39 10.42 1.17
C LEU A 44 -11.57 11.92 1.40
N TYR A 45 -11.31 12.71 0.36
CA TYR A 45 -11.49 14.15 0.39
C TYR A 45 -12.73 14.55 -0.40
N GLN A 46 -13.55 15.41 0.19
CA GLN A 46 -14.62 16.09 -0.51
C GLN A 46 -14.86 17.45 0.14
N GLU A 47 -14.70 18.51 -0.65
CA GLU A 47 -14.91 19.87 -0.19
C GLU A 47 -16.42 20.11 0.04
N GLY A 48 -16.79 20.62 1.21
CA GLY A 48 -18.19 20.90 1.56
C GLY A 48 -19.10 19.68 1.79
N PHE A 49 -18.55 18.47 1.97
CA PHE A 49 -19.37 17.26 2.10
C PHE A 49 -19.95 17.04 3.50
N THR A 50 -21.27 16.87 3.56
CA THR A 50 -22.06 16.62 4.77
C THR A 50 -22.78 15.25 4.77
N GLY A 51 -22.47 14.36 3.82
CA GLY A 51 -23.12 13.04 3.66
C GLY A 51 -22.38 11.85 4.30
N GLU A 52 -22.85 10.63 4.04
CA GLU A 52 -22.24 9.39 4.53
C GLU A 52 -20.98 8.98 3.75
N SER A 53 -20.05 8.28 4.41
CA SER A 53 -18.71 7.96 3.90
C SER A 53 -18.66 7.16 2.58
N ARG A 54 -19.76 6.54 2.13
CA ARG A 54 -19.82 5.77 0.87
C ARG A 54 -19.96 6.65 -0.37
N ASP A 55 -20.45 7.88 -0.22
CA ASP A 55 -20.69 8.81 -1.33
C ASP A 55 -19.50 9.75 -1.61
N ALA A 56 -18.48 9.71 -0.75
CA ALA A 56 -17.28 10.49 -0.94
C ALA A 56 -16.46 10.01 -2.14
N THR A 57 -16.13 10.94 -3.04
CA THR A 57 -15.42 10.62 -4.29
C THR A 57 -14.05 10.02 -4.01
N ARG A 58 -13.72 8.95 -4.73
CA ARG A 58 -12.38 8.34 -4.78
C ARG A 58 -11.49 8.99 -5.83
N ALA A 59 -11.95 10.07 -6.46
CA ALA A 59 -11.17 10.80 -7.43
C ALA A 59 -9.93 11.41 -6.77
N LEU A 60 -8.89 11.59 -7.56
CA LEU A 60 -7.72 12.36 -7.15
C LEU A 60 -8.09 13.84 -7.09
N THR A 61 -7.64 14.54 -6.05
CA THR A 61 -7.86 15.98 -5.90
C THR A 61 -6.55 16.67 -5.62
N LEU A 62 -6.15 17.56 -6.53
CA LEU A 62 -5.02 18.47 -6.34
C LEU A 62 -5.56 19.80 -5.82
N LEU A 63 -5.07 20.24 -4.66
CA LEU A 63 -5.35 21.53 -4.08
C LEU A 63 -4.16 22.45 -4.33
N ASP A 64 -4.36 23.47 -5.17
CA ASP A 64 -3.41 24.56 -5.36
C ASP A 64 -3.68 25.66 -4.34
N HIS A 65 -2.86 25.72 -3.29
CA HIS A 65 -3.03 26.68 -2.21
C HIS A 65 -2.69 28.11 -2.63
N GLN A 66 -2.02 28.34 -3.76
CA GLN A 66 -1.78 29.69 -4.27
C GLN A 66 -3.10 30.31 -4.74
N GLN A 67 -3.91 29.55 -5.47
CA GLN A 67 -5.21 29.99 -5.99
C GLN A 67 -6.29 29.98 -4.91
N ARG A 68 -6.25 28.97 -4.04
CA ARG A 68 -7.28 28.74 -3.01
C ARG A 68 -7.09 29.63 -1.78
N ASP A 69 -5.86 29.73 -1.30
CA ASP A 69 -5.52 30.28 0.02
C ASP A 69 -4.50 31.43 -0.05
N GLY A 70 -4.01 31.80 -1.24
CA GLY A 70 -2.97 32.82 -1.44
C GLY A 70 -1.56 32.39 -1.04
N VAL A 71 -1.32 31.09 -0.81
CA VAL A 71 -0.03 30.53 -0.36
C VAL A 71 0.67 29.83 -1.52
N ALA A 72 1.69 30.49 -2.10
CA ALA A 72 2.51 29.90 -3.16
C ALA A 72 3.45 28.80 -2.65
N GLY A 73 3.79 27.85 -3.53
CA GLY A 73 4.74 26.77 -3.22
C GLY A 73 4.19 25.62 -2.39
N LEU A 74 2.88 25.64 -2.08
CA LEU A 74 2.19 24.58 -1.35
C LEU A 74 1.14 23.91 -2.25
N LEU A 75 1.33 22.61 -2.48
CA LEU A 75 0.39 21.75 -3.21
C LEU A 75 0.02 20.56 -2.34
N THR A 76 -1.27 20.28 -2.22
CA THR A 76 -1.76 19.08 -1.55
C THR A 76 -2.43 18.16 -2.56
N ILE A 77 -1.98 16.90 -2.63
CA ILE A 77 -2.66 15.85 -3.39
C ILE A 77 -3.31 14.87 -2.41
N THR A 78 -4.61 14.62 -2.58
CA THR A 78 -5.38 13.75 -1.69
C THR A 78 -6.38 12.90 -2.47
N GLY A 79 -6.91 11.88 -1.83
CA GLY A 79 -7.71 10.85 -2.48
C GLY A 79 -6.86 10.00 -3.43
N GLY A 80 -7.47 9.61 -4.55
CA GLY A 80 -6.84 8.73 -5.53
C GLY A 80 -6.71 7.27 -5.08
N LYS A 81 -6.32 6.42 -6.02
CA LYS A 81 -6.13 4.98 -5.81
C LYS A 81 -4.67 4.63 -6.00
N TRP A 82 -4.25 3.51 -5.41
CA TRP A 82 -2.95 2.91 -5.74
C TRP A 82 -2.77 2.76 -7.25
N THR A 83 -3.79 2.32 -7.97
CA THR A 83 -3.75 2.15 -9.43
C THR A 83 -3.51 3.45 -10.22
N THR A 84 -3.73 4.62 -9.61
CA THR A 84 -3.57 5.93 -10.26
C THR A 84 -2.38 6.71 -9.69
N PHE A 85 -1.55 6.12 -8.83
CA PHE A 85 -0.49 6.84 -8.12
C PHE A 85 0.49 7.56 -9.06
N ARG A 86 0.85 6.94 -10.19
CA ARG A 86 1.73 7.55 -11.21
C ARG A 86 1.11 8.81 -11.80
N LEU A 87 -0.17 8.75 -12.16
CA LEU A 87 -0.91 9.90 -12.69
C LEU A 87 -1.04 11.00 -11.63
N MET A 88 -1.27 10.65 -10.36
CA MET A 88 -1.29 11.61 -9.26
C MET A 88 0.04 12.35 -9.15
N ALA A 89 1.16 11.62 -9.18
CA ALA A 89 2.49 12.21 -9.14
C ALA A 89 2.76 13.13 -10.35
N GLU A 90 2.35 12.71 -11.55
CA GLU A 90 2.46 13.51 -12.77
C GLU A 90 1.70 14.84 -12.66
N VAL A 91 0.41 14.78 -12.30
CA VAL A 91 -0.43 15.98 -12.12
C VAL A 91 0.12 16.91 -11.03
N THR A 92 0.59 16.38 -9.90
CA THR A 92 1.21 17.18 -8.83
C THR A 92 2.49 17.85 -9.31
N MET A 93 3.35 17.13 -10.04
CA MET A 93 4.62 17.67 -10.52
C MET A 93 4.45 18.68 -11.65
N ASP A 94 3.44 18.52 -12.50
CA ASP A 94 3.11 19.50 -13.54
C ASP A 94 2.69 20.84 -12.93
N ALA A 95 1.85 20.81 -11.88
CA ALA A 95 1.47 22.00 -11.13
C ALA A 95 2.67 22.64 -10.42
N ALA A 96 3.55 21.83 -9.82
CA ALA A 96 4.78 22.33 -9.20
C ALA A 96 5.70 22.99 -10.22
N CYS A 97 5.87 22.37 -11.39
CA CYS A 97 6.67 22.90 -12.49
C CYS A 97 6.12 24.26 -12.98
N ALA A 98 4.80 24.38 -13.10
CA ALA A 98 4.14 25.64 -13.45
C ALA A 98 4.43 26.76 -12.44
N GLN A 99 4.34 26.49 -11.13
CA GLN A 99 4.67 27.48 -10.09
C GLN A 99 6.15 27.86 -10.08
N LEU A 100 7.05 26.93 -10.43
CA LEU A 100 8.49 27.16 -10.50
C LEU A 100 8.95 27.79 -11.82
N GLY A 101 8.06 27.96 -12.80
CA GLY A 101 8.43 28.44 -14.15
C GLY A 101 9.34 27.47 -14.92
N VAL A 102 9.26 26.17 -14.60
CA VAL A 102 10.05 25.11 -15.22
C VAL A 102 9.17 24.33 -16.19
N THR A 103 9.67 24.05 -17.39
CA THR A 103 8.98 23.16 -18.35
C THR A 103 9.80 21.89 -18.54
N ARG A 104 9.31 20.76 -18.04
CA ARG A 104 9.94 19.45 -18.19
C ARG A 104 8.85 18.40 -18.46
N PRO A 105 8.98 17.58 -19.52
CA PRO A 105 8.02 16.52 -19.75
C PRO A 105 8.14 15.43 -18.68
N CYS A 106 7.00 14.91 -18.23
CA CYS A 106 6.95 13.72 -17.41
C CYS A 106 7.49 12.52 -18.21
N ARG A 107 8.31 11.67 -17.58
CA ARG A 107 8.90 10.47 -18.19
C ARG A 107 8.56 9.20 -17.44
N THR A 108 7.75 9.30 -16.39
CA THR A 108 7.50 8.19 -15.45
C THR A 108 6.69 7.05 -16.06
N ALA A 109 6.03 7.26 -17.21
CA ALA A 109 5.37 6.21 -17.96
C ALA A 109 6.36 5.20 -18.56
N ASP A 110 7.53 5.67 -18.99
CA ASP A 110 8.55 4.86 -19.65
C ASP A 110 9.75 4.56 -18.74
N THR A 111 9.82 5.20 -17.57
CA THR A 111 10.89 4.98 -16.60
C THR A 111 10.60 3.71 -15.81
N GLN A 112 11.52 2.74 -15.89
CA GLN A 112 11.44 1.52 -15.10
C GLN A 112 11.56 1.84 -13.60
N ALA A 113 10.73 1.19 -12.80
CA ALA A 113 10.86 1.26 -11.35
C ALA A 113 12.17 0.56 -10.91
N PRO A 114 12.79 0.98 -9.79
CA PRO A 114 13.89 0.23 -9.21
C PRO A 114 13.50 -1.23 -8.92
N GLY A 115 14.42 -2.18 -9.09
CA GLY A 115 14.18 -3.60 -8.79
C GLY A 115 13.68 -4.43 -9.98
N VAL A 116 13.43 -3.82 -11.15
CA VAL A 116 13.01 -4.55 -12.36
C VAL A 116 14.03 -5.59 -12.83
N GLU A 117 15.30 -5.41 -12.48
CA GLU A 117 16.39 -6.35 -12.77
C GLU A 117 16.21 -7.72 -12.08
N GLN A 118 15.35 -7.80 -11.06
CA GLN A 118 15.01 -9.04 -10.36
C GLN A 118 14.06 -9.94 -11.18
N GLY A 119 13.57 -9.45 -12.32
CA GLY A 119 12.66 -10.19 -13.20
C GLY A 119 11.20 -10.04 -12.81
N HIS A 120 10.34 -10.79 -13.50
CA HIS A 120 8.90 -10.75 -13.26
C HIS A 120 8.51 -11.63 -12.07
N TYR A 121 7.63 -11.08 -11.22
CA TYR A 121 7.01 -11.87 -10.16
C TYR A 121 6.23 -13.04 -10.75
N TRP A 122 6.40 -14.22 -10.15
CA TRP A 122 5.59 -15.38 -10.45
C TRP A 122 5.21 -16.13 -9.17
N LEU A 123 4.05 -16.80 -9.23
CA LEU A 123 3.50 -17.52 -8.08
C LEU A 123 4.29 -18.80 -7.83
N GLY A 124 4.94 -18.90 -6.67
CA GLY A 124 5.74 -20.07 -6.28
C GLY A 124 7.24 -19.84 -6.28
N HIS A 125 7.74 -18.67 -6.71
CA HIS A 125 9.18 -18.38 -6.73
C HIS A 125 9.89 -18.67 -5.39
N ARG A 126 9.28 -18.27 -4.26
CA ARG A 126 9.85 -18.57 -2.93
C ARG A 126 9.93 -20.06 -2.62
N LEU A 127 8.92 -20.83 -3.03
CA LEU A 127 8.93 -22.28 -2.80
C LEU A 127 10.03 -22.93 -3.64
N HIS A 128 10.12 -22.52 -4.90
CA HIS A 128 11.13 -22.99 -5.82
C HIS A 128 12.55 -22.70 -5.29
N GLU A 129 12.82 -21.47 -4.85
CA GLU A 129 14.10 -21.11 -4.22
C GLU A 129 14.40 -21.97 -2.99
N VAL A 130 13.41 -22.18 -2.11
CA VAL A 130 13.59 -22.98 -0.90
C VAL A 130 13.90 -24.45 -1.22
N GLU A 131 13.25 -25.02 -2.24
CA GLU A 131 13.45 -26.41 -2.66
C GLU A 131 14.78 -26.60 -3.39
N GLU A 132 15.12 -25.69 -4.32
CA GLU A 132 16.34 -25.74 -5.12
C GLU A 132 17.58 -25.56 -4.25
N ASP A 133 17.60 -24.52 -3.41
CA ASP A 133 18.74 -24.21 -2.54
C ASP A 133 18.72 -25.00 -1.21
N ARG A 134 17.71 -25.86 -1.00
CA ARG A 134 17.50 -26.65 0.23
C ARG A 134 17.51 -25.81 1.50
N LEU A 135 16.75 -24.73 1.50
CA LEU A 135 16.71 -23.72 2.57
C LEU A 135 15.68 -24.05 3.67
N GLN A 136 15.24 -25.29 3.81
CA GLN A 136 14.19 -25.66 4.78
C GLN A 136 14.60 -25.33 6.22
N SER A 137 15.88 -25.49 6.57
CA SER A 137 16.40 -25.13 7.89
C SER A 137 16.48 -23.62 8.15
N GLU A 138 16.41 -22.81 7.10
CA GLU A 138 16.45 -21.35 7.17
C GLU A 138 15.06 -20.72 7.29
N LEU A 139 13.98 -21.51 7.19
CA LEU A 139 12.62 -21.00 7.29
C LEU A 139 12.34 -20.42 8.67
N VAL A 140 11.86 -19.17 8.67
CA VAL A 140 11.38 -18.45 9.86
C VAL A 140 9.85 -18.36 9.86
N CYS A 141 9.22 -18.26 8.68
CA CYS A 141 7.76 -18.32 8.52
C CYS A 141 7.37 -19.20 7.33
N GLU A 142 6.79 -20.36 7.62
CA GLU A 142 6.36 -21.33 6.59
C GLU A 142 5.19 -20.82 5.75
N CYS A 143 4.27 -20.04 6.33
CA CYS A 143 3.07 -19.53 5.64
C CYS A 143 3.40 -18.64 4.42
N GLU A 144 4.51 -17.90 4.49
CA GLU A 144 4.95 -16.95 3.45
C GLU A 144 6.33 -17.31 2.88
N LEU A 145 6.85 -18.49 3.27
CA LEU A 145 8.17 -19.02 2.90
C LEU A 145 9.30 -18.01 3.13
N VAL A 146 9.25 -17.33 4.28
CA VAL A 146 10.24 -16.34 4.68
C VAL A 146 11.43 -17.05 5.31
N THR A 147 12.61 -16.87 4.73
CA THR A 147 13.87 -17.39 5.27
C THR A 147 14.59 -16.36 6.12
N ARG A 148 15.50 -16.82 6.98
CA ARG A 148 16.44 -15.96 7.73
C ARG A 148 17.21 -15.04 6.80
N ARG A 149 17.69 -15.54 5.65
CA ARG A 149 18.42 -14.76 4.64
C ARG A 149 17.63 -13.53 4.19
N MET A 150 16.33 -13.68 3.96
CA MET A 150 15.46 -12.56 3.54
C MET A 150 15.35 -11.50 4.64
N LEU A 151 15.20 -11.91 5.90
CA LEU A 151 15.15 -10.99 7.03
C LEU A 151 16.46 -10.24 7.23
N GLU A 152 17.59 -10.94 7.16
CA GLU A 152 18.91 -10.32 7.28
C GLU A 152 19.18 -9.35 6.12
N HIS A 153 18.75 -9.68 4.91
CA HIS A 153 18.86 -8.79 3.76
C HIS A 153 18.03 -7.52 3.96
N ALA A 154 16.75 -7.66 4.32
CA ALA A 154 15.88 -6.51 4.59
C ALA A 154 16.44 -5.61 5.71
N ALA A 155 16.94 -6.22 6.79
CA ALA A 155 17.51 -5.48 7.91
C ALA A 155 18.81 -4.74 7.57
N ARG A 156 19.67 -5.32 6.72
CA ARG A 156 20.91 -4.66 6.28
C ARG A 156 20.65 -3.48 5.35
N SER A 157 19.57 -3.56 4.55
CA SER A 157 19.18 -2.49 3.63
C SER A 157 18.59 -1.26 4.35
N ASN A 158 18.14 -1.41 5.60
CA ASN A 158 17.61 -0.32 6.41
C ASN A 158 18.15 -0.38 7.87
N PRO A 159 19.17 0.43 8.22
CA PRO A 159 19.76 0.45 9.57
C PRO A 159 18.78 0.80 10.70
N THR A 160 17.63 1.40 10.38
CA THR A 160 16.58 1.79 11.33
C THR A 160 15.33 0.91 11.23
N VAL A 161 15.46 -0.29 10.64
CA VAL A 161 14.34 -1.20 10.41
C VAL A 161 13.60 -1.52 11.72
N THR A 162 12.27 -1.45 11.66
CA THR A 162 11.39 -1.95 12.71
C THR A 162 10.86 -3.33 12.36
N LEU A 163 10.25 -4.01 13.33
CA LEU A 163 9.57 -5.28 13.03
C LEU A 163 8.47 -5.09 11.97
N ASP A 164 7.72 -3.97 12.02
CA ASP A 164 6.68 -3.71 11.04
C ASP A 164 7.21 -3.43 9.64
N ASP A 165 8.41 -2.86 9.51
CA ASP A 165 9.08 -2.74 8.21
C ASP A 165 9.43 -4.11 7.64
N LEU A 166 9.97 -5.02 8.46
CA LEU A 166 10.20 -6.42 8.03
C LEU A 166 8.90 -7.11 7.61
N ARG A 167 7.79 -6.85 8.31
CA ARG A 167 6.47 -7.39 7.90
C ARG A 167 6.03 -6.84 6.54
N ARG A 168 6.31 -5.58 6.23
CA ARG A 168 5.97 -4.98 4.92
C ARG A 168 6.86 -5.51 3.81
N ASP A 169 8.16 -5.62 4.08
CA ASP A 169 9.17 -5.99 3.08
C ASP A 169 9.08 -7.47 2.70
N VAL A 170 9.02 -8.36 3.69
CA VAL A 170 9.10 -9.81 3.45
C VAL A 170 7.79 -10.56 3.69
N ARG A 171 6.76 -9.89 4.24
CA ARG A 171 5.49 -10.50 4.69
C ARG A 171 5.67 -11.46 5.87
N LEU A 172 6.65 -11.16 6.74
CA LEU A 172 6.86 -11.90 7.98
C LEU A 172 5.63 -11.78 8.90
N GLY A 173 5.27 -12.87 9.57
CA GLY A 173 4.25 -12.88 10.63
C GLY A 173 2.88 -13.11 10.05
#